data_AF-A0A2I0H127-F1
#
_entry.id   AF-A0A2I0H127-F1
#
_cell.length_a   1.000
_cell.length_b   1.000
_cell.length_c   1.000
_cell.angle_alpha   90.00
_cell.angle_beta   90.00
_cell.angle_gamma   90.00
#
_symmetry.space_group_name_H-M   'P 1'
#
loop_
_entity.id
_entity.type
_entity.pdbx_description
1 polymer ?
#
loop_
_entity_poly.entity_id
_entity_poly.type
_entity_poly.pdbx_seq_one_letter_code
_entity_poly.pdbx_strand_id
1 'polypeptide(L)'
;MTGKKMKIGVPITHGFSEFFKIVWDPRTDVPTYSGFSYDVFLEVLKELPFALPYEFKPFMNARRQSAGSYDDLLYQITLGV
;
A
#
# COMPACT_ATOMS: atom_id res chain seq x y z
N MET A 1 21.50 3.77 11.46
CA MET A 1 21.12 2.48 10.82
C MET A 1 19.67 2.57 10.40
N THR A 2 19.37 2.77 9.13
CA THR A 2 17.99 2.61 8.64
C THR A 2 17.74 1.12 8.43
N GLY A 3 16.94 0.51 9.31
CA GLY A 3 16.50 -0.88 9.17
C GLY A 3 15.76 -1.10 7.85
N LYS A 4 15.71 -2.35 7.38
CA LYS A 4 14.97 -2.73 6.16
C LYS A 4 13.50 -2.31 6.31
N LYS A 5 13.00 -1.49 5.38
CA LYS A 5 11.58 -1.09 5.37
C LYS A 5 10.71 -2.29 5.02
N MET A 6 9.62 -2.48 5.77
CA MET A 6 8.55 -3.39 5.41
C MET A 6 7.87 -2.87 4.14
N LYS A 7 7.77 -3.70 3.11
CA LYS A 7 7.02 -3.39 1.89
C LYS A 7 5.57 -3.83 2.07
N ILE A 8 4.63 -2.94 1.80
CA ILE A 8 3.21 -3.21 1.96
C ILE A 8 2.56 -3.10 0.59
N GLY A 9 2.17 -4.24 0.02
CA GLY A 9 1.40 -4.29 -1.21
C GLY A 9 0.00 -3.71 -1.00
N VAL A 10 -0.43 -2.79 -1.87
CA VAL A 10 -1.77 -2.19 -1.81
C VAL A 10 -2.50 -2.33 -3.16
N PRO A 11 -3.78 -2.71 -3.17
CA PRO A 11 -4.51 -2.93 -4.41
C PRO A 11 -4.83 -1.62 -5.12
N ILE A 12 -4.87 -1.65 -6.46
CA ILE A 12 -5.57 -0.62 -7.23
C ILE A 12 -7.01 -1.07 -7.41
N THR A 13 -7.95 -0.36 -6.77
CA THR A 13 -9.38 -0.65 -6.92
C THR A 13 -10.05 0.45 -7.75
N HIS A 14 -11.03 0.06 -8.57
CA HIS A 14 -11.90 0.99 -9.29
C HIS A 14 -13.19 1.32 -8.53
N GLY A 15 -13.39 0.72 -7.35
CA GLY A 15 -14.56 0.92 -6.49
C GLY A 15 -14.21 0.71 -5.01
N PHE A 16 -15.15 1.09 -4.13
CA PHE A 16 -14.99 1.02 -2.67
C PHE A 16 -13.78 1.82 -2.12
N SER A 17 -13.60 3.04 -2.61
CA SER A 17 -12.52 3.93 -2.19
C SER A 17 -12.58 4.34 -0.71
N GLU A 18 -13.69 4.04 -0.04
CA GLU A 18 -13.88 4.18 1.41
C GLU A 18 -12.91 3.28 2.18
N PHE A 19 -12.55 2.10 1.65
CA PHE A 19 -11.62 1.19 2.32
C PHE A 19 -10.15 1.52 2.06
N PHE A 20 -9.81 1.79 0.79
CA PHE A 20 -8.46 2.20 0.43
C PHE A 20 -8.48 2.98 -0.88
N LYS A 21 -7.82 4.14 -0.90
CA LYS A 21 -7.75 5.03 -2.06
C LYS A 21 -6.31 5.48 -2.26
N ILE A 22 -5.92 5.55 -3.53
CA ILE A 22 -4.63 6.09 -3.95
C ILE A 22 -4.90 7.28 -4.88
N VAL A 23 -4.25 8.41 -4.59
CA VAL A 23 -4.32 9.62 -5.42
C VAL A 23 -2.91 10.03 -5.79
N TRP A 24 -2.62 10.10 -7.08
CA TRP A 24 -1.34 10.57 -7.59
C TRP A 24 -1.38 12.08 -7.77
N ASP A 25 -0.37 12.76 -7.22
CA ASP A 25 -0.14 14.17 -7.54
C ASP A 25 0.29 14.29 -9.02
N PRO A 26 -0.45 15.02 -9.87
CA PRO A 26 -0.14 15.13 -11.30
C PRO A 26 1.15 15.90 -11.59
N ARG A 27 1.72 16.61 -10.60
CA ARG A 27 2.95 17.40 -10.74
C ARG A 27 4.18 16.62 -10.29
N THR A 28 4.09 15.92 -9.17
CA THR A 28 5.24 15.24 -8.54
C THR A 28 5.26 13.73 -8.78
N ASP A 29 4.15 13.18 -9.25
CA ASP A 29 3.90 11.76 -9.41
C ASP A 29 3.93 10.92 -8.12
N VAL A 30 3.95 11.60 -6.98
CA VAL A 30 3.96 10.94 -5.66
C VAL A 30 2.53 10.52 -5.30
N PRO A 31 2.31 9.25 -4.91
CA PRO A 31 1.01 8.79 -4.45
C PRO A 31 0.75 9.23 -3.00
N THR A 32 -0.50 9.59 -2.74
CA THR A 32 -1.07 9.75 -1.39
C THR A 32 -2.11 8.65 -1.15
N TYR A 33 -2.26 8.27 0.11
CA TYR A 33 -3.08 7.14 0.54
C TYR A 33 -4.12 7.60 1.56
N SER A 34 -5.31 7.02 1.52
CA SER A 34 -6.40 7.30 2.46
C SER A 34 -7.41 6.15 2.49
N GLY A 35 -8.32 6.14 3.48
CA GLY A 35 -9.42 5.18 3.58
C GLY A 35 -9.33 4.35 4.86
N PHE A 36 -10.41 3.64 5.18
CA PHE A 36 -10.57 2.93 6.45
C PHE A 36 -9.41 1.99 6.78
N SER A 37 -8.96 1.15 5.84
CA SER A 37 -7.85 0.22 6.09
C SER A 37 -6.51 0.93 6.26
N TYR A 38 -6.33 2.08 5.60
CA TYR A 38 -5.16 2.93 5.79
C TYR A 38 -5.15 3.56 7.19
N ASP A 39 -6.28 4.13 7.62
CA ASP A 39 -6.42 4.78 8.93
C ASP A 39 -6.20 3.76 10.06
N VAL A 40 -6.84 2.58 9.97
CA VAL A 40 -6.64 1.48 10.94
C VAL A 40 -5.17 1.07 11.01
N PHE A 41 -4.48 0.94 9.87
CA PHE A 41 -3.06 0.59 9.86
C PHE A 41 -2.21 1.66 10.55
N LEU A 42 -2.47 2.95 10.31
CA LEU A 42 -1.77 4.04 10.97
C LEU A 42 -2.01 4.06 12.49
N GLU A 43 -3.24 3.79 12.96
CA GLU A 43 -3.52 3.70 14.40
C GLU A 43 -2.78 2.52 15.03
N VAL A 44 -2.79 1.33 14.40
CA VAL A 44 -2.04 0.16 14.90
C VAL A 44 -0.55 0.47 15.00
N LEU A 45 0.03 1.20 14.05
CA LEU A 45 1.45 1.59 14.10
C LEU A 45 1.80 2.44 15.32
N LYS A 46 0.88 3.27 15.83
CA LYS A 46 1.10 4.10 17.03
C LYS A 46 1.16 3.26 18.30
N GLU A 47 0.44 2.14 18.32
CA GLU A 47 0.36 1.22 19.46
C GLU A 47 1.49 0.18 19.49
N LEU A 48 2.30 0.07 18.42
CA LEU A 48 3.41 -0.88 18.38
C LEU A 48 4.52 -0.49 19.37
N PRO A 49 5.11 -1.45 20.11
CA PRO A 49 6.20 -1.18 21.05
C PRO A 49 7.55 -0.96 20.35
N PHE A 50 7.57 -0.83 19.03
CA PHE A 50 8.75 -0.59 18.22
C PHE A 50 8.42 0.22 16.96
N ALA A 51 9.40 0.98 16.47
CA ALA A 51 9.27 1.65 15.18
C ALA A 51 9.29 0.61 14.05
N LEU A 52 8.29 0.67 13.17
CA LEU A 52 8.21 -0.14 11.97
C LEU A 52 8.37 0.77 10.74
N PRO A 53 9.57 0.93 10.17
CA PRO A 53 9.73 1.63 8.90
C PRO A 53 9.01 0.86 7.79
N TYR A 54 8.15 1.53 7.02
CA TYR A 54 7.40 0.91 5.93
C TYR A 54 7.42 1.74 4.65
N GLU A 55 7.04 1.10 3.55
CA GLU A 55 6.68 1.77 2.30
C GLU A 55 5.51 1.02 1.63
N PHE A 56 4.57 1.79 1.08
CA PHE A 56 3.48 1.22 0.29
C PHE A 56 3.94 0.98 -1.15
N LYS A 57 3.56 -0.15 -1.71
CA LYS A 57 3.81 -0.55 -3.10
C LYS A 57 2.48 -0.82 -3.79
N PRO A 58 2.00 0.11 -4.62
CA PRO A 58 0.79 -0.12 -5.42
C PRO A 58 0.98 -1.33 -6.34
N PHE A 59 0.04 -2.28 -6.26
CA PHE A 59 0.03 -3.46 -7.12
C PHE A 59 -0.59 -3.11 -8.47
N MET A 60 0.24 -2.54 -9.34
CA MET A 60 -0.22 -1.92 -10.57
C MET A 60 0.67 -2.21 -11.78
N ASN A 61 0.06 -2.17 -12.95
CA ASN A 61 0.76 -2.20 -14.23
C ASN A 61 1.30 -0.80 -14.62
N ALA A 62 1.98 -0.71 -15.76
CA ALA A 62 2.55 0.55 -16.27
C ALA A 62 1.52 1.66 -16.54
N ARG A 63 0.22 1.33 -16.60
CA ARG A 63 -0.89 2.27 -16.79
C ARG A 63 -1.62 2.61 -15.48
N ARG A 64 -1.06 2.25 -14.31
CA ARG A 64 -1.68 2.43 -12.97
C ARG A 64 -3.02 1.72 -12.79
N GLN A 65 -3.23 0.65 -13.54
CA GLN A 65 -4.37 -0.25 -13.32
C GLN A 65 -3.89 -1.44 -12.51
N SER A 66 -4.81 -2.20 -11.91
CA SER A 66 -4.44 -3.39 -11.13
C SER A 66 -3.50 -4.31 -11.94
N ALA A 67 -2.44 -4.80 -11.29
CA ALA A 67 -1.50 -5.76 -11.89
C ALA A 67 -2.03 -7.20 -11.92
N GLY A 68 -3.16 -7.47 -11.25
CA GLY A 68 -3.74 -8.81 -11.16
C GLY A 68 -4.94 -8.85 -10.20
N SER A 69 -5.28 -10.05 -9.75
CA SER A 69 -6.29 -10.32 -8.74
C SER A 69 -5.75 -10.08 -7.31
N TYR A 70 -6.65 -10.17 -6.32
CA TYR A 70 -6.23 -10.19 -4.91
C TYR A 70 -5.39 -11.42 -4.58
N ASP A 71 -5.63 -12.56 -5.21
CA ASP A 71 -4.83 -13.76 -5.01
C ASP A 71 -3.40 -13.56 -5.53
N ASP A 72 -3.24 -12.89 -6.68
CA ASP A 72 -1.92 -12.55 -7.23
C ASP A 72 -1.15 -11.58 -6.31
N LEU A 73 -1.86 -10.64 -5.68
CA LEU A 73 -1.28 -9.72 -4.69
C LEU A 73 -0.83 -10.48 -3.43
N LEU A 74 -1.66 -11.39 -2.91
CA LEU A 74 -1.29 -12.21 -1.75
C LEU A 74 -0.12 -13.14 -2.08
N TYR A 75 -0.07 -13.68 -3.29
CA TYR A 75 1.02 -14.52 -3.75
C TYR A 75 2.39 -13.80 -3.68
N GLN A 76 2.44 -12.47 -3.88
CA GLN A 76 3.68 -11.69 -3.74
C GLN A 76 4.32 -11.82 -2.35
N ILE A 77 3.51 -12.01 -1.30
CA ILE A 77 4.01 -12.21 0.06
C ILE A 77 4.86 -13.48 0.14
N THR A 78 4.42 -14.56 -0.52
CA THR A 78 5.13 -15.85 -0.54
C THR A 78 6.44 -15.78 -1.32
N LEU A 79 6.52 -14.89 -2.30
CA LEU A 79 7.72 -14.65 -3.10
C LEU A 79 8.72 -13.72 -2.38
N GLY A 80 8.31 -13.07 -1.28
CA GLY A 80 9.15 -12.16 -0.50
C GLY A 80 9.54 -10.87 -1.24
N VAL A 81 8.76 -10.49 -2.27
CA VAL A 81 9.03 -9.33 -3.13
C VAL A 81 8.53 -8.03 -2.51
#